data_AF-A0A3P5Z761-F1
#
_entry.id   AF-A0A3P5Z761-F1
#
_cell.length_a   1.000
_cell.length_b   1.000
_cell.length_c   1.000
_cell.angle_alpha   90.00
_cell.angle_beta   90.00
_cell.angle_gamma   90.00
#
_symmetry.space_group_name_H-M   'P 1'
#
loop_
_entity.id
_entity.type
_entity.pdbx_description
1 polymer ?
#
loop_
_entity_poly.entity_id
_entity_poly.type
_entity_poly.pdbx_seq_one_letter_code
_entity_poly.pdbx_strand_id
1 'polypeptide(L)'
;MSSNNDATSSSLRNYGEIFTSQTKWFVDDTNVYRITVHNLFEGNLTTTPTNGAVFILNPRTGHLFLKVIHASVWAGQKLLGQVAKRITAEEVAALVRTLPVEEVPKQIIVTRNRMLDLLEVHLLDFPNIVIKGSEFQLPFHACLKIERLGDVVSKATESQMVLFNVYDDWLESVSPYTAFSRLVLILRALHLDNDKAKMLLKPDESVVTEPHQVWPSLTDFQWMTVEVALRDLILSEYAKKNNVNAWDLTQSEIRDIILGYDTTGIY
;
A
#
# COMPACT_ATOMS: atom_id res chain seq x y z
N MET A 1 -10.49 -27.39 34.60
CA MET A 1 -10.85 -26.85 33.27
C MET A 1 -10.45 -25.39 33.26
N SER A 2 -9.17 -25.17 32.96
CA SER A 2 -8.51 -23.87 32.94
C SER A 2 -8.89 -23.13 31.66
N SER A 3 -9.54 -21.99 31.82
CA SER A 3 -9.66 -20.94 30.81
C SER A 3 -8.26 -20.54 30.36
N ASN A 4 -7.90 -20.91 29.13
CA ASN A 4 -6.72 -20.36 28.48
C ASN A 4 -6.97 -18.88 28.21
N ASN A 5 -6.11 -18.06 28.80
CA ASN A 5 -5.92 -16.66 28.44
C ASN A 5 -5.55 -16.58 26.96
N ASP A 6 -6.42 -15.98 26.14
CA ASP A 6 -6.06 -15.45 24.83
C ASP A 6 -5.08 -14.28 25.03
N ALA A 7 -3.80 -14.62 25.17
CA ALA A 7 -2.72 -13.66 25.10
C ALA A 7 -2.39 -13.41 23.61
N THR A 8 -2.41 -12.13 23.22
CA THR A 8 -2.02 -11.52 21.94
C THR A 8 -3.11 -11.37 20.87
N SER A 9 -3.76 -10.20 20.86
CA SER A 9 -4.39 -9.63 19.67
C SER A 9 -3.31 -9.52 18.57
N SER A 10 -3.38 -10.42 17.58
CA SER A 10 -2.41 -10.63 16.49
C SER A 10 -2.52 -9.59 15.37
N SER A 11 -3.17 -8.47 15.65
CA SER A 11 -3.62 -7.51 14.65
C SER A 11 -3.23 -6.08 15.06
N LEU A 12 -2.73 -5.30 14.10
CA LEU A 12 -2.48 -3.89 14.30
C LEU A 12 -3.82 -3.15 14.36
N ARG A 13 -4.26 -2.82 15.58
CA ARG A 13 -5.43 -1.99 15.89
C ARG A 13 -5.09 -0.53 16.14
N ASN A 14 -3.94 -0.29 16.75
CA ASN A 14 -3.54 1.05 17.15
C ASN A 14 -2.67 1.67 16.06
N TYR A 15 -3.24 2.62 15.32
CA TYR A 15 -2.54 3.34 14.26
C TYR A 15 -1.27 4.06 14.75
N GLY A 16 -1.23 4.48 16.02
CA GLY A 16 -0.07 5.12 16.62
C GLY A 16 1.14 4.17 16.77
N GLU A 17 0.91 2.86 16.92
CA GLU A 17 1.99 1.87 17.07
C GLU A 17 2.87 1.76 15.83
N ILE A 18 2.34 2.13 14.66
CA ILE A 18 3.08 2.15 13.39
C ILE A 18 4.36 2.98 13.55
N PHE A 19 4.29 4.11 14.27
CA PHE A 19 5.32 5.14 14.28
C PHE A 19 6.26 5.09 15.50
N THR A 20 6.21 4.02 16.30
CA THR A 20 7.22 3.82 17.37
C THR A 20 8.64 3.72 16.80
N SER A 21 9.66 3.82 17.65
CA SER A 21 11.07 3.84 17.21
C SER A 21 11.54 2.58 16.49
N GLN A 22 10.85 1.45 16.67
CA GLN A 22 11.18 0.20 15.99
C GLN A 22 10.86 0.29 14.50
N THR A 23 11.82 -0.11 13.65
CA THR A 23 11.64 -0.27 12.21
C THR A 23 10.55 -1.29 11.92
N LYS A 24 9.56 -0.88 11.14
CA LYS A 24 8.47 -1.75 10.69
C LYS A 24 8.33 -1.67 9.18
N TRP A 25 7.87 -2.74 8.58
CA TRP A 25 7.45 -2.72 7.18
C TRP A 25 5.99 -3.08 7.02
N PHE A 26 5.32 -2.40 6.09
CA PHE A 26 4.11 -2.92 5.49
C PHE A 26 4.47 -3.76 4.27
N VAL A 27 3.83 -4.91 4.12
CA VAL A 27 3.92 -5.77 2.93
C VAL A 27 2.52 -5.89 2.33
N ASP A 28 2.39 -5.50 1.06
CA ASP A 28 1.19 -5.71 0.27
C ASP A 28 1.51 -6.55 -0.98
N ASP A 29 0.77 -7.64 -1.13
CA ASP A 29 0.90 -8.59 -2.23
C ASP A 29 -0.27 -8.49 -3.22
N THR A 30 -1.05 -7.40 -3.17
CA THR A 30 -2.27 -7.24 -3.98
C THR A 30 -1.97 -7.14 -5.47
N ASN A 31 -0.89 -6.44 -5.82
CA ASN A 31 -0.50 -6.20 -7.21
C ASN A 31 0.55 -7.19 -7.74
N VAL A 32 0.81 -8.31 -7.05
CA VAL A 32 1.87 -9.25 -7.44
C VAL A 32 1.49 -10.03 -8.69
N TYR A 33 0.30 -10.62 -8.73
CA TYR A 33 -0.23 -11.29 -9.92
C TYR A 33 -1.40 -10.48 -10.49
N ARG A 34 -1.19 -9.93 -11.69
CA ARG A 34 -2.15 -9.06 -12.39
C ARG A 34 -2.43 -9.60 -13.77
N ILE A 35 -3.67 -9.45 -14.23
CA ILE A 35 -4.10 -9.90 -15.55
C ILE A 35 -4.77 -8.77 -16.33
N THR A 36 -4.65 -8.82 -17.65
CA THR A 36 -5.54 -8.10 -18.57
C THR A 36 -6.54 -9.08 -19.14
N VAL A 37 -7.81 -8.72 -19.14
CA VAL A 37 -8.90 -9.50 -19.74
C VAL A 37 -9.10 -9.02 -21.17
N HIS A 38 -9.07 -9.93 -22.12
CA HIS A 38 -9.34 -9.67 -23.53
C HIS A 38 -10.66 -10.32 -23.93
N ASN A 39 -11.55 -9.53 -24.53
CA ASN A 39 -12.80 -10.02 -25.09
C ASN A 39 -12.52 -10.61 -26.48
N LEU A 40 -12.72 -11.92 -26.64
CA LEU A 40 -12.73 -12.52 -27.98
C LEU A 40 -14.12 -12.36 -28.61
N PHE A 41 -14.16 -12.25 -29.94
CA PHE A 41 -15.39 -12.46 -30.70
C PHE A 41 -15.96 -13.83 -30.32
N GLU A 42 -17.26 -13.90 -30.02
CA GLU A 42 -18.01 -15.06 -29.47
C GLU A 42 -18.14 -15.15 -27.94
N GLY A 43 -17.73 -14.14 -27.17
CA GLY A 43 -18.06 -14.05 -25.74
C GLY A 43 -17.15 -14.88 -24.82
N ASN A 44 -16.10 -15.48 -25.36
CA ASN A 44 -15.03 -16.08 -24.58
C ASN A 44 -14.07 -14.99 -24.07
N LEU A 45 -13.76 -15.03 -22.77
CA LEU A 45 -12.78 -14.15 -22.13
C LEU A 45 -11.43 -14.88 -22.07
N THR A 46 -10.36 -14.23 -22.54
CA THR A 46 -8.99 -14.70 -22.32
C THR A 46 -8.26 -13.76 -21.38
N THR A 47 -7.31 -14.28 -20.61
CA THR A 47 -6.55 -13.49 -19.65
C THR A 47 -5.06 -13.61 -19.93
N THR A 48 -4.36 -12.48 -19.98
CA THR A 48 -2.90 -12.44 -20.14
C THR A 48 -2.26 -11.87 -18.88
N PRO A 49 -1.30 -12.56 -18.25
CA PRO A 49 -0.54 -11.99 -17.16
C PRO A 49 0.18 -10.72 -17.59
N THR A 50 0.29 -9.77 -16.67
CA THR A 50 1.05 -8.52 -16.82
C THR A 50 2.08 -8.43 -15.72
N ASN A 51 3.00 -7.46 -15.83
CA ASN A 51 3.94 -7.18 -14.76
C ASN A 51 3.18 -6.77 -13.49
N GLY A 52 3.64 -7.32 -12.38
CA GLY A 52 3.15 -7.01 -11.04
C GLY A 52 4.26 -6.46 -10.16
N ALA A 53 3.92 -6.18 -8.92
CA ALA A 53 4.90 -5.77 -7.92
C ALA A 53 4.53 -6.22 -6.51
N VAL A 54 5.55 -6.57 -5.72
CA VAL A 54 5.46 -6.64 -4.26
C VAL A 54 5.75 -5.24 -3.72
N PHE A 55 4.91 -4.76 -2.83
CA PHE A 55 5.04 -3.44 -2.20
C PHE A 55 5.52 -3.62 -0.76
N ILE A 56 6.72 -3.10 -0.44
CA ILE A 56 7.31 -3.17 0.91
C ILE A 56 7.66 -1.75 1.37
N LEU A 57 6.93 -1.20 2.34
CA LEU A 57 7.06 0.19 2.76
C LEU A 57 7.52 0.30 4.22
N ASN A 58 8.55 1.11 4.47
CA ASN A 58 8.84 1.63 5.80
C ASN A 58 7.98 2.89 6.06
N PRO A 59 6.95 2.83 6.93
CA PRO A 59 6.02 3.93 7.14
C PRO A 59 6.66 5.11 7.87
N ARG A 60 7.83 4.92 8.52
CA ARG A 60 8.53 5.99 9.22
C ARG A 60 9.41 6.82 8.29
N THR A 61 10.09 6.17 7.34
CA THR A 61 11.06 6.83 6.46
C THR A 61 10.51 7.13 5.07
N GLY A 62 9.42 6.47 4.64
CA GLY A 62 8.92 6.56 3.28
C GLY A 62 9.71 5.69 2.29
N HIS A 63 10.69 4.92 2.74
CA HIS A 63 11.40 3.99 1.86
C HIS A 63 10.45 2.90 1.39
N LEU A 64 10.24 2.85 0.08
CA LEU A 64 9.47 1.83 -0.62
C LEU A 64 10.44 0.96 -1.42
N PHE A 65 10.53 -0.31 -1.03
CA PHE A 65 11.12 -1.36 -1.86
C PHE A 65 10.02 -1.94 -2.74
N LEU A 66 10.03 -1.55 -4.02
CA LEU A 66 9.09 -2.05 -5.03
C LEU A 66 9.76 -3.14 -5.84
N LYS A 67 9.43 -4.41 -5.52
CA LYS A 67 9.94 -5.55 -6.29
C LYS A 67 9.04 -5.79 -7.48
N VAL A 68 9.53 -5.46 -8.68
CA VAL A 68 8.84 -5.78 -9.93
C VAL A 68 8.92 -7.28 -10.19
N ILE A 69 7.77 -7.87 -10.50
CA ILE A 69 7.63 -9.27 -10.92
C ILE A 69 7.22 -9.28 -12.38
N HIS A 70 8.15 -9.66 -13.25
CA HIS A 70 7.92 -9.70 -14.68
C HIS A 70 6.93 -10.80 -15.08
N ALA A 71 6.14 -10.55 -16.13
CA ALA A 71 5.09 -11.46 -16.58
C ALA A 71 5.59 -12.87 -16.95
N SER A 72 6.86 -13.02 -17.33
CA SER A 72 7.47 -14.32 -17.66
C SER A 72 7.49 -15.29 -16.48
N VAL A 73 7.47 -14.81 -15.24
CA VAL A 73 7.45 -15.66 -14.03
C VAL A 73 6.22 -16.56 -13.97
N TRP A 74 5.12 -16.13 -14.60
CA TRP A 74 3.85 -16.86 -14.60
C TRP A 74 3.79 -17.96 -15.67
N ALA A 75 4.73 -17.99 -16.62
CA ALA A 75 4.73 -18.95 -17.71
C ALA A 75 4.84 -20.39 -17.17
N GLY A 76 3.91 -21.26 -17.56
CA GLY A 76 3.88 -22.66 -17.14
C GLY A 76 3.48 -22.92 -15.68
N GLN A 77 3.20 -21.86 -14.90
CA GLN A 77 2.80 -22.01 -13.51
C GLN A 77 1.31 -22.37 -13.37
N LYS A 78 1.00 -23.21 -12.38
CA LYS A 78 -0.37 -23.52 -11.96
C LYS A 78 -0.63 -22.88 -10.59
N LEU A 79 -1.90 -22.67 -10.24
CA LEU A 79 -2.29 -22.09 -8.95
C LEU A 79 -1.63 -20.73 -8.69
N LEU A 80 -1.71 -19.82 -9.67
CA LEU A 80 -0.99 -18.54 -9.72
C LEU A 80 -1.17 -17.68 -8.46
N GLY A 81 -2.32 -17.76 -7.79
CA GLY A 81 -2.55 -17.09 -6.51
C GLY A 81 -1.68 -17.61 -5.36
N GLN A 82 -1.36 -18.90 -5.33
CA GLN A 82 -0.41 -19.46 -4.34
C GLN A 82 1.02 -19.11 -4.72
N VAL A 83 1.35 -19.17 -6.01
CA VAL A 83 2.68 -18.81 -6.53
C VAL A 83 3.00 -17.35 -6.21
N ALA A 84 2.05 -16.43 -6.39
CA ALA A 84 2.21 -15.01 -6.07
C ALA A 84 2.56 -14.76 -4.59
N LYS A 85 1.88 -15.47 -3.68
CA LYS A 85 2.17 -15.37 -2.25
C LYS A 85 3.54 -15.92 -1.90
N ARG A 86 3.91 -17.08 -2.47
CA ARG A 86 5.23 -17.68 -2.27
C ARG A 86 6.34 -16.73 -2.74
N ILE A 87 6.22 -16.21 -3.97
CA ILE A 87 7.16 -15.20 -4.50
C ILE A 87 7.26 -14.02 -3.55
N THR A 88 6.13 -13.51 -3.03
CA THR A 88 6.16 -12.39 -2.10
C THR A 88 6.95 -12.73 -0.83
N ALA A 89 6.69 -13.90 -0.22
CA ALA A 89 7.41 -14.31 0.98
C ALA A 89 8.91 -14.54 0.73
N GLU A 90 9.26 -15.14 -0.41
CA GLU A 90 10.65 -15.33 -0.86
C GLU A 90 11.37 -14.00 -1.04
N GLU A 91 10.76 -13.04 -1.73
CA GLU A 91 11.36 -11.72 -2.01
C GLU A 91 11.48 -10.86 -0.74
N VAL A 92 10.50 -10.93 0.17
CA VAL A 92 10.59 -10.26 1.48
C VAL A 92 11.74 -10.87 2.30
N ALA A 93 11.84 -12.20 2.38
CA ALA A 93 12.91 -12.86 3.13
C ALA A 93 14.29 -12.63 2.49
N ALA A 94 14.37 -12.58 1.15
CA ALA A 94 15.60 -12.24 0.44
C ALA A 94 16.03 -10.80 0.77
N LEU A 95 15.11 -9.83 0.75
CA LEU A 95 15.40 -8.45 1.12
C LEU A 95 15.88 -8.34 2.57
N VAL A 96 15.23 -9.01 3.52
CA VAL A 96 15.68 -9.04 4.92
C VAL A 96 17.11 -9.57 5.05
N ARG A 97 17.47 -10.61 4.28
CA ARG A 97 18.84 -11.19 4.27
C ARG A 97 19.90 -10.23 3.73
N THR A 98 19.54 -9.30 2.85
CA THR A 98 20.52 -8.39 2.22
C THR A 98 20.77 -7.12 3.03
N LEU A 99 19.95 -6.83 4.04
CA LEU A 99 20.08 -5.62 4.84
C LEU A 99 21.09 -5.78 5.99
N PRO A 100 21.77 -4.70 6.39
CA PRO A 100 22.47 -4.63 7.66
C PRO A 100 21.53 -4.91 8.84
N VAL A 101 22.06 -5.47 9.92
CA VAL A 101 21.28 -5.90 11.10
C VAL A 101 20.49 -4.74 11.73
N GLU A 102 21.00 -3.51 11.60
CA GLU A 102 20.40 -2.27 12.06
C GLU A 102 19.15 -1.86 11.24
N GLU A 103 19.11 -2.24 9.96
CA GLU A 103 18.03 -1.90 9.03
C GLU A 103 16.95 -3.00 8.95
N VAL A 104 17.26 -4.20 9.43
CA VAL A 104 16.30 -5.31 9.52
C VAL A 104 15.08 -4.89 10.35
N PRO A 105 13.85 -5.04 9.82
CA PRO A 105 12.65 -4.64 10.54
C PRO A 105 12.47 -5.48 11.80
N LYS A 106 11.99 -4.87 12.88
CA LYS A 106 11.54 -5.61 14.07
C LYS A 106 10.12 -6.13 13.92
N GLN A 107 9.36 -5.56 12.98
CA GLN A 107 7.99 -5.96 12.73
C GLN A 107 7.65 -5.89 11.24
N ILE A 108 6.97 -6.91 10.74
CA ILE A 108 6.37 -6.92 9.39
C ILE A 108 4.86 -6.99 9.55
N ILE A 109 4.16 -6.08 8.88
CA ILE A 109 2.71 -5.94 8.93
C ILE A 109 2.17 -6.25 7.54
N VAL A 110 1.40 -7.33 7.41
CA VAL A 110 0.77 -7.69 6.14
C VAL A 110 -0.59 -7.02 6.01
N THR A 111 -0.89 -6.48 4.83
CA THR A 111 -2.24 -5.97 4.52
C THR A 111 -3.26 -7.10 4.36
N ARG A 112 -2.81 -8.29 3.92
CA ARG A 112 -3.67 -9.46 3.71
C ARG A 112 -3.24 -10.60 4.64
N ASN A 113 -4.07 -10.94 5.61
CA ASN A 113 -3.78 -11.98 6.63
C ASN A 113 -3.41 -13.35 6.04
N ARG A 114 -3.79 -13.63 4.79
CA ARG A 114 -3.40 -14.88 4.09
C ARG A 114 -1.90 -14.97 3.76
N MET A 115 -1.12 -13.94 4.06
CA MET A 115 0.34 -13.91 3.94
C MET A 115 1.08 -14.26 5.24
N LEU A 116 0.38 -14.30 6.39
CA LEU A 116 0.99 -14.51 7.71
C LEU A 116 1.80 -15.81 7.75
N ASP A 117 1.13 -16.95 7.56
CA ASP A 117 1.74 -18.28 7.66
C ASP A 117 2.94 -18.45 6.72
N LEU A 118 2.85 -17.91 5.50
CA LEU A 118 3.94 -18.00 4.52
C LEU A 118 5.15 -17.16 4.93
N LEU A 119 4.94 -15.93 5.41
CA LEU A 119 6.05 -15.12 5.90
C LEU A 119 6.68 -15.72 7.15
N GLU A 120 5.90 -16.29 8.05
CA GLU A 120 6.42 -16.99 9.25
C GLU A 120 7.36 -18.13 8.86
N VAL A 121 6.97 -18.95 7.87
CA VAL A 121 7.81 -20.04 7.36
C VAL A 121 9.09 -19.52 6.68
N HIS A 122 8.99 -18.48 5.85
CA HIS A 122 10.15 -17.96 5.12
C HIS A 122 11.13 -17.15 5.98
N LEU A 123 10.69 -16.68 7.16
CA LEU A 123 11.47 -15.88 8.10
C LEU A 123 11.85 -16.63 9.38
N LEU A 124 11.80 -17.96 9.39
CA LEU A 124 12.24 -18.79 10.53
C LEU A 124 13.68 -18.50 10.98
N ASP A 125 14.56 -18.11 10.04
CA ASP A 125 15.95 -17.70 10.32
C ASP A 125 16.04 -16.36 11.08
N PHE A 126 14.92 -15.63 11.22
CA PHE A 126 14.82 -14.30 11.80
C PHE A 126 13.82 -14.26 12.98
N PRO A 127 14.09 -14.96 14.09
CA PRO A 127 13.13 -15.13 15.19
C PRO A 127 12.76 -13.83 15.92
N ASN A 128 13.52 -12.75 15.68
CA ASN A 128 13.28 -11.43 16.29
C ASN A 128 12.32 -10.55 15.47
N ILE A 129 11.85 -11.01 14.30
CA ILE A 129 10.90 -10.29 13.47
C ILE A 129 9.50 -10.73 13.84
N VAL A 130 8.69 -9.81 14.37
CA VAL A 130 7.28 -10.06 14.67
C VAL A 130 6.45 -9.86 13.41
N ILE A 131 5.66 -10.86 13.03
CA ILE A 131 4.75 -10.75 11.88
C ILE A 131 3.33 -10.51 12.41
N LYS A 132 2.63 -9.49 11.89
CA LYS A 132 1.25 -9.15 12.29
C LYS A 132 0.36 -8.88 11.08
N GLY A 133 -0.94 -9.12 11.25
CA GLY A 133 -1.95 -8.66 10.30
C GLY A 133 -2.34 -7.21 10.55
N SER A 134 -2.76 -6.50 9.51
CA SER A 134 -3.39 -5.18 9.63
C SER A 134 -4.91 -5.34 9.75
N GLU A 135 -5.55 -4.65 10.70
CA GLU A 135 -7.03 -4.49 10.65
C GLU A 135 -7.46 -3.35 9.72
N PHE A 136 -6.52 -2.48 9.35
CA PHE A 136 -6.75 -1.42 8.38
C PHE A 136 -6.68 -1.98 6.95
N GLN A 137 -7.70 -1.70 6.15
CA GLN A 137 -7.69 -1.96 4.71
C GLN A 137 -6.97 -0.84 3.96
N LEU A 138 -5.66 -0.74 4.12
CA LEU A 138 -4.86 0.33 3.52
C LEU A 138 -4.83 0.24 2.00
N PRO A 139 -4.88 1.37 1.26
CA PRO A 139 -5.08 1.39 -0.19
C PRO A 139 -3.76 1.23 -0.97
N PHE A 140 -2.82 0.40 -0.50
CA PHE A 140 -1.51 0.27 -1.14
C PHE A 140 -1.58 -0.31 -2.55
N HIS A 141 -2.64 -1.04 -2.90
CA HIS A 141 -2.89 -1.48 -4.28
C HIS A 141 -3.05 -0.32 -5.27
N ALA A 142 -3.41 0.87 -4.81
CA ALA A 142 -3.49 2.06 -5.65
C ALA A 142 -2.11 2.65 -6.00
N CYS A 143 -1.00 2.13 -5.45
CA CYS A 143 0.33 2.64 -5.73
C CYS A 143 0.71 2.60 -7.22
N LEU A 144 0.22 1.60 -7.96
CA LEU A 144 0.48 1.49 -9.41
C LEU A 144 -0.35 2.46 -10.26
N LYS A 145 -1.28 3.21 -9.64
CA LYS A 145 -1.97 4.34 -10.29
C LYS A 145 -1.13 5.62 -10.28
N ILE A 146 -0.04 5.65 -9.51
CA ILE A 146 0.97 6.71 -9.54
C ILE A 146 1.83 6.50 -10.78
N GLU A 147 1.90 7.51 -11.64
CA GLU A 147 2.51 7.42 -12.97
C GLU A 147 3.93 6.86 -12.92
N ARG A 148 4.80 7.42 -12.06
CA ARG A 148 6.19 6.98 -11.96
C ARG A 148 6.34 5.51 -11.54
N LEU A 149 5.57 5.06 -10.57
CA LEU A 149 5.64 3.67 -10.08
C LEU A 149 5.02 2.71 -11.10
N GLY A 150 3.87 3.08 -11.68
CA GLY A 150 3.18 2.32 -12.72
C GLY A 150 4.03 2.17 -13.98
N ASP A 151 4.75 3.22 -14.38
CA ASP A 151 5.66 3.22 -15.52
C ASP A 151 6.84 2.27 -15.32
N VAL A 152 7.47 2.31 -14.14
CA VAL A 152 8.58 1.41 -13.82
C VAL A 152 8.14 -0.05 -13.87
N VAL A 153 6.96 -0.38 -13.33
CA VAL A 153 6.43 -1.75 -13.36
C VAL A 153 6.03 -2.16 -14.78
N SER A 154 5.35 -1.30 -15.54
CA SER A 154 4.86 -1.64 -16.88
C SER A 154 5.96 -1.76 -17.93
N LYS A 155 7.03 -0.94 -17.83
CA LYS A 155 8.14 -0.91 -18.79
C LYS A 155 9.26 -1.91 -18.47
N ALA A 156 9.24 -2.54 -17.30
CA ALA A 156 10.28 -3.50 -16.92
C ALA A 156 10.30 -4.74 -17.84
N THR A 157 11.49 -5.12 -18.27
CA THR A 157 11.75 -6.30 -19.11
C THR A 157 12.16 -7.53 -18.30
N GLU A 158 12.43 -7.35 -17.00
CA GLU A 158 12.81 -8.40 -16.06
C GLU A 158 12.36 -8.06 -14.63
N SER A 159 12.41 -9.05 -13.75
CA SER A 159 12.11 -8.87 -12.32
C SER A 159 13.27 -8.17 -11.63
N GLN A 160 13.00 -7.04 -10.96
CA GLN A 160 14.03 -6.21 -10.34
C GLN A 160 13.50 -5.50 -9.09
N MET A 161 14.39 -5.20 -8.14
CA MET A 161 14.07 -4.40 -6.96
C MET A 161 14.36 -2.94 -7.24
N VAL A 162 13.39 -2.07 -7.03
CA VAL A 162 13.55 -0.62 -7.20
C VAL A 162 13.23 0.09 -5.89
N LEU A 163 14.13 0.95 -5.43
CA LEU A 163 13.96 1.73 -4.21
C LEU A 163 13.40 3.12 -4.55
N PHE A 164 12.34 3.51 -3.85
CA PHE A 164 11.78 4.86 -3.88
C PHE A 164 11.75 5.45 -2.46
N ASN A 165 11.71 6.77 -2.37
CA ASN A 165 11.19 7.45 -1.19
C ASN A 165 9.81 8.02 -1.55
N VAL A 166 8.73 7.40 -1.06
CA VAL A 166 7.35 7.83 -1.38
C VAL A 166 6.90 9.07 -0.60
N TYR A 167 7.74 9.60 0.29
CA TYR A 167 7.49 10.87 0.95
C TYR A 167 8.22 12.03 0.31
N ASP A 168 9.08 11.79 -0.69
CA ASP A 168 9.97 12.81 -1.25
C ASP A 168 10.67 13.61 -0.12
N ASP A 169 10.33 14.89 0.02
CA ASP A 169 10.87 15.84 0.99
C ASP A 169 9.94 16.12 2.19
N TRP A 170 8.77 15.47 2.30
CA TRP A 170 7.77 15.80 3.32
C TRP A 170 8.30 15.73 4.75
N LEU A 171 9.26 14.85 5.02
CA LEU A 171 9.84 14.70 6.36
C LEU A 171 10.68 15.90 6.81
N GLU A 172 10.96 16.86 5.93
CA GLU A 172 11.60 18.13 6.29
C GLU A 172 10.65 19.07 7.04
N SER A 173 9.34 19.04 6.74
CA SER A 173 8.34 19.93 7.34
C SER A 173 7.28 19.22 8.19
N VAL A 174 7.05 17.92 7.98
CA VAL A 174 6.01 17.16 8.71
C VAL A 174 6.52 15.87 9.36
N SER A 175 5.81 15.42 10.38
CA SER A 175 6.14 14.17 11.07
C SER A 175 5.89 12.94 10.19
N PRO A 176 6.55 11.79 10.46
CA PRO A 176 6.25 10.53 9.78
C PRO A 176 4.78 10.11 9.84
N TYR A 177 4.11 10.41 10.95
CA TYR A 177 2.68 10.17 11.11
C TYR A 177 1.88 10.95 10.06
N THR A 178 2.18 12.24 9.92
CA THR A 178 1.51 13.14 8.98
C THR A 178 1.82 12.75 7.53
N ALA A 179 3.09 12.46 7.22
CA ALA A 179 3.51 12.01 5.89
C ALA A 179 2.83 10.70 5.47
N PHE A 180 2.76 9.71 6.37
CA PHE A 180 2.04 8.46 6.10
C PHE A 180 0.53 8.69 5.95
N SER A 181 -0.07 9.55 6.78
CA SER A 181 -1.49 9.89 6.69
C SER A 181 -1.81 10.57 5.34
N ARG A 182 -0.95 11.49 4.89
CA ARG A 182 -1.02 12.11 3.56
C ARG A 182 -0.94 11.06 2.46
N LEU A 183 0.03 10.15 2.52
CA LEU A 183 0.17 9.06 1.55
C LEU A 183 -1.10 8.19 1.47
N VAL A 184 -1.63 7.77 2.62
CA VAL A 184 -2.86 6.94 2.67
C VAL A 184 -4.05 7.70 2.09
N LEU A 185 -4.18 8.99 2.40
CA LEU A 185 -5.23 9.85 1.86
C LEU A 185 -5.17 9.94 0.33
N ILE A 186 -3.98 10.20 -0.22
CA ILE A 186 -3.77 10.28 -1.66
C ILE A 186 -4.07 8.95 -2.34
N LEU A 187 -3.52 7.84 -1.82
CA LEU A 187 -3.75 6.51 -2.38
C LEU A 187 -5.22 6.11 -2.32
N ARG A 188 -5.94 6.46 -1.25
CA ARG A 188 -7.39 6.22 -1.13
C ARG A 188 -8.17 7.02 -2.19
N ALA A 189 -7.86 8.30 -2.35
CA ALA A 189 -8.49 9.14 -3.37
C ALA A 189 -8.22 8.60 -4.78
N LEU A 190 -6.97 8.24 -5.09
CA LEU A 190 -6.59 7.62 -6.37
C LEU A 190 -7.31 6.29 -6.60
N HIS A 191 -7.56 5.53 -5.55
CA HIS A 191 -8.32 4.29 -5.63
C HIS A 191 -9.76 4.55 -6.07
N LEU A 192 -10.44 5.51 -5.42
CA LEU A 192 -11.85 5.85 -5.63
C LEU A 192 -12.11 6.54 -6.97
N ASP A 193 -11.41 7.64 -7.24
CA ASP A 193 -11.55 8.42 -8.46
C ASP A 193 -10.16 8.89 -8.91
N ASN A 194 -9.59 8.17 -9.87
CA ASN A 194 -8.21 8.40 -10.29
C ASN A 194 -8.02 9.75 -10.96
N ASP A 195 -8.97 10.14 -11.82
CA ASP A 195 -8.86 11.34 -12.64
C ASP A 195 -9.07 12.59 -11.77
N LYS A 196 -10.10 12.57 -10.92
CA LYS A 196 -10.36 13.68 -10.01
C LYS A 196 -9.26 13.84 -8.97
N ALA A 197 -8.74 12.74 -8.40
CA ALA A 197 -7.60 12.81 -7.48
C ALA A 197 -6.34 13.38 -8.15
N LYS A 198 -6.02 12.97 -9.39
CA LYS A 198 -4.89 13.53 -10.16
C LYS A 198 -5.06 15.02 -10.45
N MET A 199 -6.28 15.45 -10.76
CA MET A 199 -6.60 16.87 -10.94
C MET A 199 -6.40 17.66 -9.64
N LEU A 200 -6.88 17.13 -8.50
CA LEU A 200 -6.71 17.78 -7.19
C LEU A 200 -5.25 17.89 -6.74
N LEU A 201 -4.40 16.92 -7.12
CA LEU A 201 -2.96 16.96 -6.82
C LEU A 201 -2.21 18.05 -7.61
N LYS A 202 -2.78 18.57 -8.70
CA LYS A 202 -2.20 19.62 -9.54
C LYS A 202 -3.16 20.82 -9.61
N PRO A 203 -3.22 21.65 -8.56
CA PRO A 203 -4.23 22.70 -8.42
C PRO A 203 -4.10 23.83 -9.44
N ASP A 204 -2.91 24.04 -10.01
CA ASP A 204 -2.65 25.03 -11.06
C ASP A 204 -1.55 24.54 -12.03
N GLU A 205 -1.46 25.18 -13.20
CA GLU A 205 -0.53 24.79 -14.27
C GLU A 205 0.96 25.05 -13.93
N SER A 206 1.24 25.87 -12.92
CA SER A 206 2.62 26.16 -12.50
C SER A 206 3.21 25.05 -11.63
N VAL A 207 2.36 24.20 -11.05
CA VAL A 207 2.79 23.05 -10.24
C VAL A 207 3.38 21.96 -11.14
N VAL A 208 4.68 21.74 -10.98
CA VAL A 208 5.43 20.68 -11.65
C VAL A 208 5.77 19.55 -10.67
N THR A 209 6.05 18.38 -11.22
CA THR A 209 6.66 17.25 -10.48
C THR A 209 8.10 17.13 -10.96
N GLU A 210 9.05 17.27 -10.05
CA GLU A 210 10.45 17.11 -10.38
C GLU A 210 10.75 15.67 -10.86
N PRO A 211 11.68 15.46 -11.81
CA PRO A 211 11.94 14.13 -12.38
C PRO A 211 12.32 13.06 -11.33
N HIS A 212 12.88 13.49 -10.20
CA HIS A 212 13.31 12.62 -9.10
C HIS A 212 12.30 12.55 -7.95
N GLN A 213 11.19 13.29 -7.99
CA GLN A 213 10.10 13.22 -7.02
C GLN A 213 8.94 12.33 -7.51
N VAL A 214 8.15 11.83 -6.56
CA VAL A 214 6.92 11.06 -6.84
C VAL A 214 5.72 12.02 -6.95
N TRP A 215 5.70 13.07 -6.12
CA TRP A 215 4.59 13.98 -5.97
C TRP A 215 4.88 15.37 -6.57
N PRO A 216 3.85 16.14 -6.91
CA PRO A 216 4.03 17.53 -7.31
C PRO A 216 4.65 18.37 -6.18
N SER A 217 5.50 19.32 -6.54
CA SER A 217 6.18 20.18 -5.58
C SER A 217 5.21 21.24 -5.07
N LEU A 218 4.69 21.04 -3.87
CA LEU A 218 3.70 21.91 -3.23
C LEU A 218 4.26 22.48 -1.92
N THR A 219 3.92 23.74 -1.64
CA THR A 219 4.14 24.35 -0.32
C THR A 219 3.26 23.67 0.74
N ASP A 220 3.62 23.79 2.03
CA ASP A 220 2.82 23.24 3.13
C ASP A 220 1.36 23.74 3.10
N PHE A 221 1.13 25.00 2.74
CA PHE A 221 -0.23 25.56 2.63
C PHE A 221 -1.02 24.95 1.47
N GLN A 222 -0.37 24.73 0.32
CA GLN A 222 -0.99 24.02 -0.80
C GLN A 222 -1.30 22.57 -0.43
N TRP A 223 -0.38 21.88 0.28
CA TRP A 223 -0.64 20.53 0.79
C TRP A 223 -1.86 20.47 1.69
N MET A 224 -2.00 21.41 2.64
CA MET A 224 -3.21 21.47 3.49
C MET A 224 -4.49 21.62 2.66
N THR A 225 -4.46 22.46 1.63
CA THR A 225 -5.63 22.68 0.74
C THR A 225 -5.97 21.41 -0.05
N VAL A 226 -4.95 20.76 -0.62
CA VAL A 226 -5.11 19.50 -1.38
C VAL A 226 -5.60 18.36 -0.47
N GLU A 227 -5.05 18.24 0.74
CA GLU A 227 -5.49 17.23 1.72
C GLU A 227 -6.97 17.38 2.08
N VAL A 228 -7.45 18.62 2.29
CA VAL A 228 -8.88 18.88 2.52
C VAL A 228 -9.71 18.42 1.31
N ALA A 229 -9.31 18.78 0.09
CA ALA A 229 -10.04 18.41 -1.11
C ALA A 229 -10.06 16.89 -1.36
N LEU A 230 -8.96 16.19 -1.10
CA LEU A 230 -8.88 14.73 -1.22
C LEU A 230 -9.73 14.03 -0.16
N ARG A 231 -9.75 14.55 1.08
CA ARG A 231 -10.64 14.06 2.14
C ARG A 231 -12.10 14.24 1.74
N ASP A 232 -12.48 15.42 1.28
CA ASP A 232 -13.86 15.71 0.90
C ASP A 232 -14.32 14.83 -0.27
N LEU A 233 -13.42 14.54 -1.23
CA LEU A 233 -13.66 13.54 -2.27
C LEU A 233 -14.00 12.17 -1.68
N ILE A 234 -13.17 11.65 -0.77
CA ILE A 234 -13.37 10.33 -0.13
C ILE A 234 -14.70 10.30 0.64
N LEU A 235 -14.97 11.32 1.45
CA LEU A 235 -16.19 11.40 2.25
C LEU A 235 -17.44 11.54 1.39
N SER A 236 -17.37 12.30 0.28
CA SER A 236 -18.51 12.46 -0.64
C SER A 236 -18.88 11.15 -1.33
N GLU A 237 -17.90 10.36 -1.75
CA GLU A 237 -18.14 9.03 -2.34
C GLU A 237 -18.66 8.03 -1.31
N TYR A 238 -18.13 8.05 -0.09
CA TYR A 238 -18.66 7.24 1.01
C TYR A 238 -20.12 7.59 1.33
N ALA A 239 -20.42 8.89 1.49
CA ALA A 239 -21.75 9.40 1.77
C ALA A 239 -22.76 8.98 0.68
N LYS A 240 -22.38 9.12 -0.59
CA LYS A 240 -23.18 8.70 -1.74
C LYS A 240 -23.42 7.18 -1.76
N LYS A 241 -22.39 6.38 -1.50
CA LYS A 241 -22.48 4.91 -1.52
C LYS A 241 -23.36 4.36 -0.38
N ASN A 242 -23.33 5.01 0.78
CA ASN A 242 -24.05 4.58 1.97
C ASN A 242 -25.35 5.35 2.24
N ASN A 243 -25.70 6.31 1.38
CA ASN A 243 -26.87 7.17 1.53
C ASN A 243 -26.92 7.87 2.90
N VAL A 244 -25.77 8.37 3.35
CA VAL A 244 -25.62 9.17 4.59
C VAL A 244 -25.16 10.58 4.26
N ASN A 245 -25.36 11.52 5.17
CA ASN A 245 -24.86 12.88 5.00
C ASN A 245 -23.41 12.99 5.52
N ALA A 246 -22.50 13.50 4.70
CA ALA A 246 -21.09 13.65 5.07
C ALA A 246 -20.88 14.57 6.28
N TRP A 247 -21.77 15.55 6.49
CA TRP A 247 -21.71 16.49 7.62
C TRP A 247 -22.02 15.86 8.97
N ASP A 248 -22.68 14.69 8.98
CA ASP A 248 -23.08 14.01 10.22
C ASP A 248 -21.96 13.09 10.75
N LEU A 249 -20.87 12.92 9.99
CA LEU A 249 -19.76 12.06 10.37
C LEU A 249 -18.89 12.68 11.48
N THR A 250 -18.69 11.91 12.53
CA THR A 250 -17.76 12.22 13.62
C THR A 250 -16.30 12.12 13.15
N GLN A 251 -15.37 12.73 13.90
CA GLN A 251 -13.94 12.64 13.58
C GLN A 251 -13.39 11.20 13.64
N SER A 252 -13.94 10.36 14.52
CA SER A 252 -13.61 8.92 14.57
C SER A 252 -14.07 8.21 13.31
N GLU A 253 -15.30 8.44 12.85
CA GLU A 253 -15.83 7.82 11.62
C GLU A 253 -15.05 8.27 10.39
N ILE A 254 -14.73 9.57 10.28
CA ILE A 254 -13.89 10.10 9.20
C ILE A 254 -12.54 9.38 9.15
N ARG A 255 -11.87 9.25 10.30
CA ARG A 255 -10.59 8.54 10.39
C ARG A 255 -10.75 7.08 9.96
N ASP A 256 -11.77 6.40 10.46
CA ASP A 256 -11.98 4.97 10.21
C ASP A 256 -12.33 4.71 8.73
N ILE A 257 -13.09 5.61 8.08
CA ILE A 257 -13.35 5.61 6.63
C ILE A 257 -12.06 5.75 5.83
N ILE A 258 -11.19 6.71 6.18
CA ILE A 258 -9.92 6.95 5.45
C ILE A 258 -8.97 5.77 5.61
N LEU A 259 -8.85 5.23 6.84
CA LEU A 259 -7.97 4.11 7.15
C LEU A 259 -8.55 2.76 6.68
N GLY A 260 -9.85 2.69 6.41
CA GLY A 260 -10.55 1.44 6.08
C GLY A 260 -10.64 0.52 7.29
N TYR A 261 -10.91 1.08 8.48
CA TYR A 261 -11.17 0.35 9.73
C TYR A 261 -12.68 0.13 9.90
N ASP A 262 -13.08 -1.11 10.18
CA ASP A 262 -14.47 -1.52 10.49
C ASP A 262 -15.58 -0.92 9.60
N THR A 263 -15.33 -0.85 8.30
CA THR A 263 -16.40 -0.69 7.31
C THR A 263 -16.88 -2.07 6.93
N THR A 264 -18.08 -2.46 7.37
CA THR A 264 -18.79 -3.70 7.02
C THR A 264 -18.73 -4.01 5.52
N GLY A 265 -17.66 -4.68 5.06
CA GLY A 265 -17.52 -5.23 3.70
C GLY A 265 -17.60 -4.24 2.54
N ILE A 266 -17.41 -2.93 2.73
CA ILE A 266 -17.67 -1.92 1.70
C ILE A 266 -16.41 -1.11 1.38
N TYR A 267 -15.45 -1.73 0.67
CA TYR A 267 -14.57 -1.09 -0.32
C TYR A 267 -14.13 -2.13 -1.35
#